data_AF-I3I9S8-F1
#
_entry.id   AF-I3I9S8-F1
#
_cell.length_a   1.000
_cell.length_b   1.000
_cell.length_c   1.000
_cell.angle_alpha   90.00
_cell.angle_beta   90.00
_cell.angle_gamma   90.00
#
_symmetry.space_group_name_H-M   'P 1'
#
loop_
_entity.id
_entity.type
_entity.pdbx_description
1 polymer ?
#
loop_
_entity_poly.entity_id
_entity_poly.type
_entity_poly.pdbx_seq_one_letter_code
_entity_poly.pdbx_strand_id
1 'polypeptide(L)'
;MDWKPRAPEHYALYFNCKTTLAETFEALYGNLFCYEGNRAIIFARLELVPVKQLKHCISLALQYHRLKHLPLLGFNSNLKLC
;
A
#
# COMPACT_ATOMS: atom_id res chain seq x y z
N MET A 1 -2.25 -12.74 -3.92
CA MET A 1 -2.90 -12.01 -5.03
C MET A 1 -4.12 -12.82 -5.42
N ASP A 2 -5.30 -12.20 -5.44
CA ASP A 2 -6.58 -12.88 -5.71
C ASP A 2 -7.16 -12.28 -7.01
N TRP A 3 -7.19 -13.07 -8.09
CA TRP A 3 -7.82 -12.69 -9.35
C TRP A 3 -9.24 -13.25 -9.36
N LYS A 4 -10.24 -12.37 -9.53
CA LYS A 4 -11.65 -12.77 -9.54
C LYS A 4 -12.25 -12.62 -10.94
N PRO A 5 -12.97 -13.62 -11.46
CA PRO A 5 -13.58 -13.57 -12.79
C PRO A 5 -14.66 -12.47 -12.94
N ARG A 6 -15.17 -11.92 -11.82
CA ARG A 6 -16.10 -10.77 -11.82
C ARG A 6 -15.44 -9.41 -12.02
N ALA A 7 -14.11 -9.31 -11.90
CA ALA A 7 -13.36 -8.08 -12.12
C ALA A 7 -12.05 -8.41 -12.87
N PRO A 8 -12.12 -8.91 -14.12
CA PRO A 8 -10.95 -9.36 -14.88
C PRO A 8 -9.97 -8.22 -15.20
N GLU A 9 -10.44 -6.98 -15.08
CA GLU A 9 -9.67 -5.76 -15.31
C GLU A 9 -9.04 -5.20 -14.02
N HIS A 10 -9.16 -5.88 -12.87
CA HIS A 10 -8.58 -5.41 -11.61
C HIS A 10 -7.79 -6.49 -10.90
N TYR A 11 -6.72 -6.07 -10.22
CA TYR A 11 -5.98 -6.89 -9.28
C TYR A 11 -5.71 -6.12 -8.00
N ALA A 12 -5.52 -6.85 -6.91
CA ALA A 12 -5.41 -6.27 -5.58
C ALA A 12 -4.17 -6.78 -4.85
N LEU A 13 -3.48 -5.86 -4.17
CA LEU A 13 -2.45 -6.16 -3.19
C LEU A 13 -3.09 -6.10 -1.79
N TYR A 14 -3.18 -7.25 -1.14
CA TYR A 14 -3.81 -7.38 0.17
C TYR A 14 -2.82 -7.17 1.32
N PHE A 15 -3.33 -6.60 2.41
CA PHE A 15 -2.63 -6.40 3.67
C PHE A 15 -3.44 -7.00 4.83
N ASN A 16 -2.80 -7.12 5.98
CA ASN A 16 -3.48 -7.57 7.18
C ASN A 16 -4.38 -6.45 7.73
N CYS A 17 -5.70 -6.69 7.78
CA CYS A 17 -6.69 -5.71 8.23
C CYS A 17 -6.56 -5.29 9.71
N LYS A 18 -5.73 -5.97 10.50
CA LYS A 18 -5.41 -5.61 11.89
C LYS A 18 -4.21 -4.66 12.00
N THR A 19 -3.85 -4.01 10.90
CA THR A 19 -2.70 -3.09 10.82
C THR A 19 -3.14 -1.73 10.33
N THR A 20 -2.34 -0.71 10.60
CA THR A 20 -2.54 0.67 10.12
C THR A 20 -1.92 0.91 8.73
N LEU A 21 -1.60 -0.16 7.99
CA LEU A 21 -0.86 -0.06 6.72
C LEU A 21 -1.63 0.77 5.67
N ALA A 22 -2.89 0.41 5.40
CA ALA A 22 -3.70 1.11 4.41
C ALA A 22 -3.89 2.60 4.77
N GLU A 23 -4.23 2.89 6.04
CA GLU A 23 -4.36 4.26 6.55
C GLU A 23 -3.05 5.05 6.42
N THR A 24 -1.91 4.42 6.72
CA THR A 24 -0.59 5.04 6.55
C THR A 24 -0.31 5.34 5.08
N PHE A 25 -0.63 4.41 4.17
CA PHE A 25 -0.39 4.62 2.75
C PHE A 25 -1.26 5.75 2.19
N GLU A 26 -2.53 5.82 2.60
CA GLU A 26 -3.44 6.91 2.24
C GLU A 26 -2.93 8.25 2.76
N ALA A 27 -2.43 8.32 4.00
CA ALA A 27 -1.83 9.53 4.55
C ALA A 27 -0.55 9.96 3.80
N LEU A 28 0.26 9.01 3.31
CA LEU A 28 1.52 9.29 2.61
C LEU A 28 1.33 9.65 1.14
N TYR A 29 0.37 9.01 0.47
CA TYR A 29 0.25 9.04 -0.98
C TYR A 29 -1.09 9.57 -1.48
N GLY A 30 -2.04 9.87 -0.58
CA GLY A 30 -3.37 10.33 -0.93
C GLY A 30 -4.02 9.42 -1.96
N ASN A 31 -4.52 10.03 -3.03
CA ASN A 31 -5.26 9.36 -4.10
C ASN A 31 -4.37 8.71 -5.17
N LEU A 32 -3.06 8.53 -4.92
CA LEU A 32 -2.17 7.83 -5.85
C LEU A 32 -2.55 6.36 -6.04
N PHE A 33 -3.18 5.77 -5.02
CA PHE A 33 -3.68 4.39 -5.04
C PHE A 33 -5.18 4.39 -4.75
N CYS A 34 -5.90 3.40 -5.28
CA CYS A 34 -7.26 3.10 -4.84
C CYS A 34 -7.22 2.11 -3.68
N TYR A 35 -7.88 2.42 -2.57
CA TYR A 35 -7.94 1.56 -1.39
C TYR A 35 -9.31 0.89 -1.26
N GLU A 36 -9.31 -0.42 -1.00
CA GLU A 36 -10.52 -1.15 -0.60
C GLU A 36 -10.52 -1.25 0.92
N GLY A 37 -11.14 -0.27 1.58
CA GLY A 37 -11.13 -0.14 3.04
C GLY A 37 -9.70 -0.18 3.60
N ASN A 38 -9.50 -0.96 4.66
CA ASN A 38 -8.18 -1.12 5.27
C ASN A 38 -7.42 -2.39 4.85
N ARG A 39 -7.88 -3.07 3.80
CA ARG A 39 -7.42 -4.43 3.47
C ARG A 39 -6.64 -4.58 2.18
N ALA A 40 -6.76 -3.66 1.23
CA ALA A 40 -6.07 -3.79 -0.04
C ALA A 40 -5.85 -2.45 -0.77
N ILE A 41 -4.82 -2.43 -1.62
CA ILE A 41 -4.71 -1.49 -2.73
C ILE A 41 -5.23 -2.19 -4.00
N ILE A 42 -6.09 -1.51 -4.75
CA ILE A 42 -6.68 -1.96 -6.00
C ILE A 42 -5.98 -1.27 -7.17
N PHE A 43 -5.66 -2.03 -8.21
CA PHE A 43 -5.10 -1.56 -9.46
C PHE A 43 -5.99 -1.96 -10.63
N ALA A 44 -6.07 -1.14 -11.65
CA ALA A 44 -6.62 -1.56 -12.94
C ALA A 44 -5.55 -2.23 -13.82
N ARG A 45 -5.95 -3.16 -14.70
CA ARG A 45 -5.06 -4.01 -15.50
C ARG A 45 -4.13 -3.22 -16.41
N LEU A 46 -4.61 -2.09 -16.95
CA LEU A 46 -3.87 -1.23 -17.88
C LEU A 46 -3.34 0.05 -17.20
N GLU A 47 -3.39 0.12 -15.88
CA GLU A 47 -2.92 1.27 -15.13
C GLU A 47 -1.39 1.25 -14.98
N LEU A 48 -0.78 2.43 -15.11
CA LEU A 48 0.63 2.61 -14.79
C LEU A 48 0.81 2.54 -13.27
N VAL A 49 1.44 1.47 -12.81
CA VAL A 49 1.72 1.29 -11.39
C VAL A 49 2.84 2.26 -10.96
N PRO A 50 2.63 3.08 -9.92
CA PRO A 50 3.67 3.92 -9.34
C PRO A 50 4.66 3.06 -8.55
N VAL A 51 5.57 2.40 -9.27
CA VAL A 51 6.47 1.34 -8.76
C VAL A 51 7.28 1.80 -7.55
N LYS A 52 7.71 3.07 -7.52
CA LYS A 52 8.52 3.61 -6.42
C LYS A 52 7.73 3.63 -5.10
N GLN A 53 6.50 4.12 -5.14
CA GLN A 53 5.61 4.20 -4.00
C GLN A 53 5.11 2.81 -3.61
N LEU A 54 4.83 1.94 -4.58
CA LEU A 54 4.42 0.56 -4.30
C LEU A 54 5.54 -0.23 -3.59
N LYS A 55 6.79 -0.08 -4.03
CA LYS A 55 7.96 -0.65 -3.34
C LYS A 55 8.06 -0.17 -1.90
N HIS A 56 7.77 1.10 -1.65
CA HIS A 56 7.75 1.64 -0.29
C HIS A 56 6.64 1.02 0.56
N CYS A 57 5.41 0.93 0.05
CA CYS A 57 4.31 0.26 0.74
C CYS A 57 4.67 -1.18 1.12
N ILE A 58 5.29 -1.93 0.18
CA ILE A 58 5.77 -3.30 0.44
C ILE A 58 6.85 -3.31 1.53
N SER A 59 7.83 -2.40 1.48
CA SER A 59 8.87 -2.30 2.51
C SER A 59 8.28 -2.06 3.90
N LEU A 60 7.35 -1.10 4.03
CA LEU A 60 6.68 -0.79 5.29
C LEU A 60 5.86 -1.99 5.79
N ALA A 61 5.15 -2.69 4.90
CA ALA A 61 4.39 -3.89 5.26
C ALA A 61 5.29 -5.01 5.81
N LEU A 62 6.44 -5.26 5.16
CA LEU A 62 7.41 -6.27 5.61
C LEU A 62 8.08 -5.90 6.94
N GLN A 63 8.20 -4.61 7.23
CA GLN A 63 8.81 -4.09 8.46
C GLN A 63 7.80 -3.72 9.55
N TYR A 64 6.51 -3.97 9.32
CA TYR A 64 5.41 -3.50 10.16
C TYR A 64 5.62 -3.79 11.65
N HIS A 65 5.97 -5.02 12.03
CA HIS A 65 6.14 -5.38 13.44
C HIS A 65 7.20 -4.55 14.16
N ARG A 66 8.24 -4.14 13.43
CA ARG A 66 9.29 -3.26 13.94
C ARG A 66 8.83 -1.80 13.97
N LEU A 67 8.06 -1.35 12.99
CA LEU A 67 7.73 0.06 12.77
C LEU A 67 6.39 0.51 13.38
N LYS A 68 5.49 -0.41 13.76
CA LYS A 68 4.11 -0.13 14.20
C LYS A 68 3.96 0.84 15.38
N HIS A 69 5.03 1.08 16.13
CA HIS A 69 5.04 2.01 17.26
C HIS A 69 5.45 3.44 16.86
N LEU A 70 5.94 3.62 15.64
CA LEU A 70 6.38 4.91 15.11
C LEU A 70 5.22 5.60 14.37
N PRO A 71 5.13 6.94 14.46
CA PRO A 71 4.21 7.72 13.63
C PRO A 71 4.45 7.42 12.15
N LEU A 72 3.38 7.21 11.38
CA LEU A 72 3.43 6.86 9.95
C LEU A 72 4.43 5.74 9.63
N LEU A 73 4.56 4.75 10.53
CA LEU A 73 5.49 3.63 10.40
C LEU A 73 6.96 4.06 10.21
N GLY A 74 7.34 5.22 10.75
CA GLY A 74 8.72 5.73 10.66
C GLY A 74 9.04 6.43 9.34
N PHE A 75 8.03 6.82 8.56
CA PHE A 75 8.25 7.69 7.41
C PHE A 75 8.88 9.02 7.85
N ASN A 76 10.06 9.31 7.31
CA ASN A 76 10.76 10.58 7.50
C ASN A 76 10.96 11.21 6.11
N SER A 77 10.55 12.47 5.95
CA SER A 77 10.61 13.23 4.69
C SER A 77 12.03 13.39 4.13
N ASN A 78 13.07 13.04 4.90
CA ASN A 78 14.48 13.04 4.50
C ASN A 78 15.00 11.72 3.92
N LEU A 79 14.24 10.61 3.96
CA LEU A 79 14.62 9.45 3.17
C LEU A 79 14.28 9.71 1.70
N LYS A 80 15.30 10.14 0.94
CA LYS A 80 15.35 9.81 -0.49
C LYS A 80 15.11 8.30 -0.55
N LEU A 81 13.95 7.94 -1.08
CA LEU A 81 13.67 6.63 -1.64
C LEU A 81 14.75 6.37 -2.70
N CYS A 82 15.89 5.87 -2.23
CA CYS A 82 17.00 5.34 -3.02
C CYS A 82 16.53 4.12 -3.80
#